data_AF-A0A150GTT7-F1
#
_entry.id   AF-A0A150GTT7-F1
#
_cell.length_a   1.000
_cell.length_b   1.000
_cell.length_c   1.000
_cell.angle_alpha   90.00
_cell.angle_beta   90.00
_cell.angle_gamma   90.00
#
_symmetry.space_group_name_H-M   'P 1'
#
loop_
_entity.id
_entity.type
_entity.pdbx_description
1 polymer ?
#
loop_
_entity_poly.entity_id
_entity_poly.type
_entity_poly.pdbx_seq_one_letter_code
_entity_poly.pdbx_strand_id
1 'polypeptide(L)'
;MSVIVGGFRSRWSALLGLHLRAPLPPSGSAKKGSKDKGPRAVGELSCEVATGCGLLKNEPDPPIRPDSEYPSWLFQLLEPRPTIKELEKAYQEGGLTIPELRRLWRLKNKARIKESNFLKSKS
;
A
#
# COMPACT_ATOMS: atom_id res chain seq x y z
N MET A 1 -51.03 14.10 28.92
CA MET A 1 -50.46 12.83 28.41
C MET A 1 -49.27 13.19 27.52
N SER A 2 -48.14 12.52 27.78
CA SER A 2 -46.79 13.02 27.55
C SER A 2 -46.28 12.87 26.10
N VAL A 3 -45.39 13.79 25.72
CA VAL A 3 -44.68 13.92 24.45
C VAL A 3 -43.50 12.94 24.41
N ILE A 4 -43.31 12.19 23.32
CA ILE A 4 -42.18 11.26 23.15
C ILE A 4 -41.11 11.95 22.28
N VAL A 5 -40.04 12.41 22.93
CA VAL A 5 -38.77 12.80 22.28
C VAL A 5 -37.88 11.56 22.19
N GLY A 6 -37.61 11.12 20.97
CA GLY A 6 -36.80 9.94 20.67
C GLY A 6 -35.31 10.18 20.84
N GLY A 7 -34.79 9.81 22.02
CA GLY A 7 -33.57 9.02 22.23
C GLY A 7 -32.31 9.35 21.43
N PHE A 8 -31.47 10.21 22.00
CA PHE A 8 -30.01 10.29 21.76
C PHE A 8 -29.36 8.98 22.20
N ARG A 9 -29.08 8.04 21.28
CA ARG A 9 -28.34 6.81 21.63
C ARG A 9 -26.84 7.09 21.67
N SER A 10 -26.40 7.62 22.81
CA SER A 10 -24.99 7.65 23.21
C SER A 10 -24.46 6.22 23.34
N ARG A 11 -23.57 5.80 22.43
CA ARG A 11 -22.85 4.51 22.54
C ARG A 11 -21.56 4.73 23.32
N TRP A 12 -21.68 4.96 24.61
CA TRP A 12 -20.62 4.71 25.57
C TRP A 12 -20.66 3.22 25.93
N SER A 13 -19.70 2.45 25.40
CA SER A 13 -18.98 1.37 26.09
C SER A 13 -18.49 0.33 25.07
N ALA A 14 -17.19 0.34 24.85
CA ALA A 14 -16.41 -0.83 24.43
C ALA A 14 -14.99 -0.66 24.97
N LEU A 15 -14.88 -0.26 26.25
CA LEU A 15 -13.62 -0.17 27.00
C LEU A 15 -13.70 -1.08 28.24
N LEU A 16 -14.00 -2.35 28.03
CA LEU A 16 -13.77 -3.40 29.03
C LEU A 16 -13.24 -4.62 28.29
N GLY A 17 -11.91 -4.77 28.31
CA GLY A 17 -11.21 -5.86 27.63
C GLY A 17 -9.79 -5.57 27.16
N LEU A 18 -9.16 -4.46 27.60
CA LEU A 18 -7.72 -4.26 27.41
C LEU A 18 -7.00 -4.72 28.68
N HIS A 19 -6.29 -5.83 28.55
CA HIS A 19 -5.21 -6.22 29.46
C HIS A 19 -4.30 -5.00 29.64
N LEU A 20 -4.11 -4.60 30.90
CA LEU A 20 -3.22 -3.50 31.27
C LEU A 20 -1.86 -3.71 30.61
N ARG A 21 -1.58 -2.89 29.60
CA ARG A 21 -0.25 -2.75 29.00
C ARG A 21 0.63 -2.19 30.11
N ALA A 22 1.50 -3.02 30.66
CA ALA A 22 2.49 -2.61 31.65
C ALA A 22 3.24 -1.35 31.15
N PRO A 23 3.58 -0.41 32.05
CA PRO A 23 4.38 0.75 31.67
C PRO A 23 5.72 0.28 31.08
N LEU A 24 6.06 0.82 29.90
CA LEU A 24 7.35 0.60 29.26
C LEU A 24 8.47 0.96 30.24
N PRO A 25 9.55 0.15 30.34
CA PRO A 25 10.67 0.48 31.20
C PRO A 25 11.22 1.86 30.84
N PRO A 26 11.62 2.68 31.82
CA PRO A 26 12.23 3.98 31.56
C PRO A 26 13.45 3.78 30.68
N SER A 27 13.63 4.73 29.75
CA SER A 27 14.73 4.90 28.80
C SER A 27 16.11 4.66 29.44
N GLY A 28 16.46 3.39 29.65
CA GLY A 28 17.81 2.89 29.84
C GLY A 28 18.41 2.69 28.46
N SER A 29 19.59 3.24 28.27
CA SER A 29 20.41 3.24 27.05
C SER A 29 20.75 1.82 26.58
N ALA A 30 19.76 1.10 26.05
CA ALA A 30 19.99 -0.07 25.23
C ALA A 30 20.76 0.42 24.00
N LYS A 31 22.05 0.04 23.93
CA LYS A 31 22.93 0.26 22.78
C LYS A 31 22.12 0.09 21.51
N LYS A 32 21.90 1.22 20.83
CA LYS A 32 21.23 1.30 19.54
C LYS A 32 21.88 0.27 18.64
N GLY A 33 21.18 -0.85 18.44
CA GLY A 33 21.61 -1.91 17.54
C GLY A 33 22.00 -1.22 16.24
N SER A 34 23.23 -1.49 15.81
CA SER A 34 23.73 -1.03 14.52
C SER A 34 22.65 -1.35 13.50
N LYS A 35 22.05 -0.31 12.90
CA LYS A 35 21.22 -0.49 11.72
C LYS A 35 22.18 -1.08 10.70
N ASP A 36 22.03 -2.36 10.38
CA ASP A 36 22.64 -2.94 9.19
C ASP A 36 22.16 -2.12 8.01
N LYS A 37 22.99 -1.17 7.61
CA LYS A 37 22.90 -0.49 6.33
C LYS A 37 23.37 -1.56 5.36
N GLY A 38 22.44 -2.41 4.92
CA GLY A 38 22.69 -3.39 3.87
C GLY A 38 23.48 -2.74 2.73
N PRO A 39 24.20 -3.56 1.93
CA PRO A 39 25.23 -3.08 1.02
C PRO A 39 24.77 -1.84 0.25
N ARG A 40 25.42 -0.70 0.53
CA ARG A 40 25.20 0.58 -0.17
C ARG A 40 26.02 0.61 -1.46
N ALA A 41 26.13 -0.54 -2.12
CA ALA A 41 26.67 -0.62 -3.47
C ALA A 41 25.47 -0.48 -4.40
N VAL A 42 25.52 0.51 -5.28
CA VAL A 42 24.63 0.54 -6.44
C VAL A 42 25.10 -0.60 -7.32
N GLY A 43 24.41 -1.73 -7.27
CA GLY A 43 24.73 -2.87 -8.12
C GLY A 43 24.65 -2.44 -9.58
N GLU A 44 25.68 -2.71 -10.35
CA GLU A 44 25.63 -2.60 -11.81
C GLU A 44 24.64 -3.67 -12.29
N LEU A 45 23.57 -3.22 -12.96
CA LEU A 45 22.56 -4.13 -13.50
C LEU A 45 23.15 -4.84 -14.71
N SER A 46 23.43 -6.14 -14.57
CA SER A 46 23.83 -6.98 -15.69
C SER A 46 22.64 -7.20 -16.64
N CYS A 47 22.90 -7.14 -17.95
CA CYS A 47 21.89 -7.44 -18.97
C CYS A 47 21.64 -8.94 -19.16
N GLU A 48 22.55 -9.79 -18.64
CA GLU A 48 22.55 -11.24 -18.87
C GLU A 48 21.98 -12.03 -17.68
N VAL A 49 22.13 -11.50 -16.47
CA VAL A 49 21.76 -12.19 -15.22
C VAL A 49 20.95 -11.26 -14.32
N ALA A 50 19.89 -11.78 -13.70
CA ALA A 50 19.09 -11.02 -12.76
C ALA A 50 19.76 -11.03 -11.37
N THR A 51 20.60 -10.03 -11.11
CA THR A 51 21.36 -9.91 -9.85
C THR A 51 20.46 -9.82 -8.62
N GLY A 52 20.71 -10.65 -7.61
CA GLY A 52 20.03 -10.57 -6.31
C GLY A 52 18.69 -11.30 -6.22
N CYS A 53 18.43 -12.25 -7.13
CA CYS A 53 17.25 -13.11 -7.10
C CYS A 53 17.51 -14.43 -6.35
N GLY A 54 18.75 -14.91 -6.30
CA GLY A 54 19.16 -16.09 -5.54
C GLY A 54 19.09 -15.85 -4.03
N LEU A 55 18.14 -16.50 -3.35
CA LEU A 55 17.97 -16.41 -1.90
C LEU A 55 18.69 -17.54 -1.15
N LEU A 56 18.88 -18.69 -1.79
CA LEU A 56 19.54 -19.84 -1.20
C LEU A 56 21.05 -19.76 -1.36
N LYS A 57 21.77 -20.20 -0.32
CA LYS A 57 23.23 -20.34 -0.39
C LYS A 57 23.56 -21.39 -1.45
N ASN A 58 24.44 -21.04 -2.40
CA ASN A 58 24.83 -21.85 -3.56
C ASN A 58 23.82 -21.91 -4.72
N GLU A 59 22.70 -21.17 -4.68
CA GLU A 59 21.84 -21.00 -5.85
C GLU A 59 22.32 -19.80 -6.66
N PRO A 60 22.74 -19.99 -7.93
CA PRO A 60 23.12 -18.86 -8.77
C PRO A 60 21.88 -18.04 -9.14
N ASP A 61 22.11 -16.75 -9.40
CA ASP A 61 21.06 -15.88 -9.93
C ASP A 61 20.54 -16.41 -11.29
N PRO A 62 19.22 -16.33 -11.56
CA PRO A 62 18.65 -16.81 -12.80
C PRO A 62 19.08 -15.96 -14.00
N PRO A 63 19.39 -16.58 -15.16
CA PRO A 63 19.73 -15.85 -16.38
C PRO A 63 18.48 -15.21 -17.01
N ILE A 64 18.67 -14.06 -17.63
CA ILE A 64 17.62 -13.36 -18.39
C ILE A 64 17.47 -14.05 -19.75
N ARG A 65 16.25 -14.49 -20.05
CA ARG A 65 15.87 -15.20 -21.29
C ARG A 65 15.33 -14.22 -22.32
N PRO A 66 15.22 -14.61 -23.61
CA PRO A 66 14.58 -13.76 -24.61
C PRO A 66 13.10 -13.52 -24.31
N ASP A 67 12.57 -12.38 -24.75
CA ASP A 67 11.20 -11.92 -24.52
C ASP A 67 10.12 -12.94 -24.92
N SER A 68 10.41 -13.82 -25.89
CA SER A 68 9.50 -14.86 -26.37
C SER A 68 9.23 -15.98 -25.36
N GLU A 69 10.13 -16.20 -24.39
CA GLU A 69 9.93 -17.19 -23.34
C GLU A 69 9.03 -16.69 -22.21
N TYR A 70 8.86 -15.37 -22.10
CA TYR A 70 8.04 -14.78 -21.06
C TYR A 70 6.57 -14.70 -21.48
N PRO A 71 5.64 -14.89 -20.54
CA PRO A 71 4.22 -14.74 -20.82
C PRO A 71 3.85 -13.33 -21.30
N SER A 72 2.88 -13.24 -22.22
CA SER A 72 2.44 -11.98 -22.80
C SER A 72 1.89 -10.96 -21.79
N TRP A 73 1.32 -11.42 -20.67
CA TRP A 73 0.83 -10.55 -19.61
C TRP A 73 1.93 -9.72 -18.92
N LEU A 74 3.20 -10.15 -19.00
CA LEU A 74 4.33 -9.41 -18.43
C LEU A 74 4.48 -8.05 -19.10
N PHE A 75 4.41 -8.04 -20.43
CA PHE A 75 4.58 -6.82 -21.23
C PHE A 75 3.41 -5.86 -21.06
N GLN A 76 2.21 -6.37 -20.77
CA GLN A 76 1.03 -5.55 -20.44
C GLN A 76 1.20 -4.75 -19.14
N LEU A 77 2.14 -5.12 -18.26
CA LEU A 77 2.40 -4.37 -17.03
C LEU A 77 3.15 -3.06 -17.26
N LEU A 78 3.88 -2.95 -18.38
CA LEU A 78 4.61 -1.74 -18.75
C LEU A 78 3.66 -0.63 -19.23
N GLU A 79 2.47 -1.00 -19.71
CA GLU A 79 1.48 -0.04 -20.18
C GLU A 79 0.96 0.80 -19.00
N PRO A 80 1.01 2.14 -19.11
CA PRO A 80 0.56 3.01 -18.03
C PRO A 80 -0.93 2.81 -17.83
N ARG A 81 -1.29 2.37 -16.62
CA ARG A 81 -2.69 2.20 -16.26
C ARG A 81 -3.42 3.55 -16.26
N PRO A 82 -4.70 3.59 -16.66
CA PRO A 82 -5.44 4.83 -16.86
C PRO A 82 -5.49 5.69 -15.60
N THR A 83 -5.49 7.00 -15.84
CA THR A 83 -5.54 8.04 -14.80
C THR A 83 -6.95 8.16 -14.22
N ILE A 84 -7.09 8.87 -13.09
CA ILE A 84 -8.40 9.07 -12.44
C ILE A 84 -9.39 9.75 -13.40
N LYS A 85 -8.93 10.76 -14.14
CA LYS A 85 -9.76 11.56 -15.05
C LYS A 85 -10.24 10.74 -16.24
N GLU A 86 -9.38 9.90 -16.81
CA GLU A 86 -9.76 8.99 -17.89
C GLU A 86 -10.80 7.97 -17.41
N LEU A 87 -10.61 7.39 -16.23
CA LEU A 87 -11.57 6.46 -15.64
C LEU A 87 -12.91 7.12 -15.32
N GLU A 88 -12.92 8.39 -14.88
CA GLU A 88 -14.14 9.14 -14.61
C GLU A 88 -14.93 9.46 -15.89
N LYS A 89 -14.25 9.82 -16.97
CA LYS A 89 -14.88 10.00 -18.29
C LYS A 89 -15.49 8.70 -18.79
N ALA A 90 -14.71 7.62 -18.77
CA ALA A 90 -15.18 6.31 -19.20
C ALA A 90 -16.31 5.75 -18.31
N TYR A 91 -16.38 6.16 -17.03
CA TYR A 91 -17.52 5.85 -16.16
C TYR A 91 -18.79 6.61 -16.57
N GLN A 92 -18.67 7.88 -16.97
CA GLN A 92 -19.79 8.68 -17.47
C GLN A 92 -20.31 8.16 -18.81
N GLU A 93 -19.41 7.67 -19.66
CA GLU A 93 -19.72 7.07 -20.96
C GLU A 93 -20.30 5.64 -20.83
N GLY A 94 -20.26 5.03 -19.64
CA GLY A 94 -20.82 3.70 -19.36
C GLY A 94 -19.97 2.52 -19.87
N GLY A 95 -18.73 2.76 -20.30
CA GLY A 95 -17.86 1.78 -20.95
C GLY A 95 -16.88 1.04 -20.02
N LEU A 96 -17.05 1.14 -18.70
CA LEU A 96 -16.01 0.71 -17.76
C LEU A 96 -16.03 -0.79 -17.45
N THR A 97 -14.88 -1.44 -17.51
CA THR A 97 -14.74 -2.83 -17.06
C THR A 97 -14.76 -2.92 -15.53
N ILE A 98 -15.14 -4.08 -14.98
CA ILE A 98 -15.12 -4.35 -13.52
C ILE A 98 -13.77 -4.02 -12.85
N PRO A 99 -12.60 -4.42 -13.38
CA PRO A 99 -11.31 -4.08 -12.76
C PRO A 99 -11.02 -2.57 -12.75
N GLU A 100 -11.43 -1.85 -13.78
CA GLU A 100 -11.28 -0.40 -13.89
C GLU A 100 -12.20 0.34 -12.91
N LEU A 101 -13.43 -0.12 -12.73
CA LEU A 101 -14.34 0.39 -11.71
C LEU A 101 -13.72 0.26 -10.32
N ARG A 102 -13.19 -0.92 -9.99
CA ARG A 102 -12.51 -1.15 -8.71
C ARG A 102 -11.30 -0.23 -8.54
N ARG A 103 -10.54 0.02 -9.60
CA ARG A 103 -9.40 0.96 -9.58
C ARG A 103 -9.88 2.40 -9.33
N LEU A 104 -10.92 2.87 -10.01
CA LEU A 104 -11.52 4.19 -9.83
C LEU A 104 -11.88 4.41 -8.36
N TRP A 105 -12.59 3.47 -7.74
CA TRP A 105 -12.99 3.58 -6.32
C TRP A 105 -11.78 3.66 -5.37
N ARG A 106 -10.72 2.86 -5.59
CA ARG A 106 -9.49 2.96 -4.79
C ARG A 106 -8.83 4.33 -4.93
N LEU A 107 -8.80 4.88 -6.15
CA LEU A 107 -8.19 6.17 -6.40
C LEU A 107 -8.99 7.32 -5.78
N LYS A 108 -10.33 7.29 -5.83
CA LYS A 108 -11.19 8.27 -5.14
C LYS A 108 -11.00 8.22 -3.63
N ASN A 109 -10.93 7.02 -3.05
CA ASN A 109 -10.64 6.86 -1.63
C ASN A 109 -9.26 7.41 -1.26
N LYS A 110 -8.24 7.17 -2.09
CA LYS A 110 -6.89 7.73 -1.88
C LYS A 110 -6.89 9.26 -1.92
N ALA A 111 -7.62 9.87 -2.86
CA ALA A 111 -7.76 11.33 -2.96
C ALA A 111 -8.40 11.92 -1.70
N ARG A 112 -9.53 11.35 -1.27
CA ARG A 112 -10.24 11.76 -0.04
C ARG A 112 -9.36 11.69 1.21
N ILE A 113 -8.58 10.61 1.37
CA ILE A 113 -7.66 10.46 2.51
C ILE A 113 -6.55 11.52 2.44
N LYS A 114 -6.01 11.77 1.24
CA LYS A 114 -4.96 12.78 1.04
C LYS A 114 -5.44 14.19 1.41
N GLU A 115 -6.66 14.55 1.01
CA GLU A 115 -7.28 15.83 1.37
C GLU A 115 -7.51 15.94 2.88
N SER A 116 -8.03 14.89 3.52
CA SER A 116 -8.23 14.88 4.98
C SER A 116 -6.91 15.03 5.74
N ASN A 117 -5.86 14.32 5.33
CA ASN A 117 -4.54 14.44 5.96
C ASN A 117 -3.93 15.83 5.75
N PHE A 118 -4.11 16.40 4.56
CA PHE A 118 -3.65 17.75 4.26
C PHE A 118 -4.33 18.81 5.14
N LEU A 119 -5.65 18.75 5.29
CA LEU A 119 -6.40 19.66 6.16
C LEU A 119 -5.95 19.55 7.62
N LYS A 120 -5.80 18.32 8.14
CA LYS A 120 -5.32 18.06 9.51
C LYS A 120 -3.87 18.48 9.75
N SER A 121 -3.02 18.45 8.72
CA SER A 121 -1.62 18.86 8.85
C SER A 121 -1.42 20.38 8.80
N LYS A 122 -2.39 21.10 8.24
CA LYS A 122 -2.35 22.56 8.08
C LYS A 122 -3.11 23.32 9.16
N SER A 123 -3.99 22.64 9.91
CA SER A 123 -4.57 23.11 11.17
C SER A 123 -3.58 22.95 12.31
#